data_AF-A0A2V7XJU5-F1
#
_entry.id   AF-A0A2V7XJU5-F1
#
_cell.length_a   1.000
_cell.length_b   1.000
_cell.length_c   1.000
_cell.angle_alpha   90.00
_cell.angle_beta   90.00
_cell.angle_gamma   90.00
#
_symmetry.space_group_name_H-M   'P 1'
#
loop_
_entity.id
_entity.type
_entity.pdbx_description
1 polymer ?
#
loop_
_entity_poly.entity_id
_entity_poly.type
_entity_poly.pdbx_seq_one_letter_code
_entity_poly.pdbx_strand_id
1 'polypeptide(L)'
;MKDGLTIGGLAKRSQVSRDTLRFYERKRLLPVPRRTTSGYRPYEDLGAARVSFRATSQSRALREGRHSARLLPRGDRPGRERRQAEGKAMRTHYADLGVVDRKPRRPADHGLPALLGVPVLRRIRMKRTLSLLIAAVASVSIAWSAETEKTTLKIEGMTCGGCVPAVNVQLKKTDGVVAYDVSFERGEAVVSYDPSKTTPAKIAESVTKTGYMASVRTQAAAANGSSNVAAAKAKADPATNAEPPERVTLFQVPLMCPAVKGLGCGGRARPFMAELEKQAEVGEAWLNHPGTVLAVVWKEPQGRAQAASTVGSLFEAKGLSVTPLQGPALNGALQDFAARTHWYRGQDVNRLSEQEAAAFRDRMAKRVEARTKLSTASAAALRADLEKFCVEMLLGRGSRDTRVLLELAAKYMDAAQLKVYEAALEEGFQALPGESPS
;
A
#
# COMPACT_ATOMS: atom_id res chain seq x y z
N MET A 1 37.50 1.34 -33.62
CA MET A 1 36.77 2.63 -33.62
C MET A 1 35.30 2.30 -33.41
N LYS A 2 34.68 2.69 -32.28
CA LYS A 2 33.23 2.55 -32.12
C LYS A 2 32.62 3.87 -32.56
N ASP A 3 32.12 3.91 -33.79
CA ASP A 3 31.42 5.08 -34.32
C ASP A 3 30.16 5.31 -33.50
N GLY A 4 30.24 6.23 -32.54
CA GLY A 4 29.08 6.62 -31.74
C GLY A 4 28.03 7.27 -32.63
N LEU A 5 26.77 7.02 -32.31
CA LEU A 5 25.61 7.57 -33.00
C LEU A 5 25.66 9.10 -32.95
N THR A 6 25.31 9.77 -34.04
CA THR A 6 25.01 11.21 -33.99
C THR A 6 23.72 11.44 -33.19
N ILE A 7 23.44 12.67 -32.78
CA ILE A 7 22.16 12.97 -32.09
C ILE A 7 20.93 12.61 -32.94
N GLY A 8 21.04 12.70 -34.27
CA GLY A 8 19.98 12.26 -35.20
C GLY A 8 19.85 10.74 -35.23
N GLY A 9 20.97 10.01 -35.27
CA GLY A 9 20.98 8.55 -35.17
C GLY A 9 20.39 8.07 -33.84
N LEU A 10 20.76 8.72 -32.73
CA LEU A 10 20.25 8.44 -31.40
C LEU A 10 18.73 8.66 -31.32
N ALA A 11 18.23 9.77 -31.87
CA ALA A 11 16.80 10.09 -31.91
C ALA A 11 16.00 9.02 -32.65
N LYS A 12 16.46 8.61 -33.83
CA LYS A 12 15.81 7.57 -34.64
C LYS A 12 15.80 6.22 -33.91
N ARG A 13 16.94 5.83 -33.32
CA ARG A 13 17.11 4.57 -32.58
C ARG A 13 16.25 4.52 -31.32
N SER A 14 16.13 5.63 -30.60
CA SER A 14 15.38 5.71 -29.35
C SER A 14 13.92 6.14 -29.50
N GLN A 15 13.45 6.34 -30.73
CA GLN A 15 12.09 6.76 -31.07
C GLN A 15 11.64 8.04 -30.35
N VAL A 16 12.55 9.00 -30.16
CA VAL A 16 12.26 10.31 -29.57
C VAL A 16 12.74 11.45 -30.45
N SER A 17 12.18 12.65 -30.24
CA SER A 17 12.62 13.83 -30.99
C SER A 17 14.03 14.28 -30.58
N ARG A 18 14.74 14.95 -31.50
CA ARG A 18 16.04 15.58 -31.19
C ARG A 18 15.94 16.59 -30.04
N ASP A 19 14.83 17.32 -29.94
CA ASP A 19 14.62 18.31 -28.88
C ASP A 19 14.46 17.66 -27.50
N THR A 20 13.84 16.48 -27.44
CA THR A 20 13.77 15.66 -26.23
C THR A 20 15.17 15.24 -25.76
N LEU A 21 16.04 14.82 -26.68
CA LEU A 21 17.43 14.50 -26.36
C LEU A 21 18.18 15.74 -25.84
N ARG A 22 18.04 16.90 -26.49
CA ARG A 22 18.64 18.17 -26.02
C ARG A 22 18.11 18.58 -24.65
N PHE A 23 16.83 18.34 -24.36
CA PHE A 23 16.25 18.55 -23.05
C PHE A 23 16.90 17.63 -22.00
N TYR A 24 17.10 16.34 -22.30
CA TYR A 24 17.78 15.41 -21.41
C TYR A 24 19.25 15.76 -21.18
N GLU A 25 19.96 16.27 -22.19
CA GLU A 25 21.32 16.80 -22.02
C GLU A 25 21.33 17.99 -21.05
N ARG A 26 20.44 18.98 -21.23
CA ARG A 26 20.35 20.16 -20.34
C ARG A 26 20.03 19.77 -18.90
N LYS A 27 19.21 18.73 -18.71
CA LYS A 27 18.86 18.19 -17.40
C LYS A 27 19.88 17.18 -16.86
N ARG A 28 21.00 16.95 -17.57
CA ARG A 28 22.05 15.96 -17.24
C ARG A 28 21.52 14.53 -17.06
N LEU A 29 20.39 14.22 -17.69
CA LEU A 29 19.78 12.88 -17.71
C LEU A 29 20.38 11.99 -18.80
N LEU A 30 20.94 12.61 -19.84
CA LEU A 30 21.77 11.98 -20.86
C LEU A 30 23.19 12.55 -20.75
N PRO A 31 24.24 11.72 -20.63
CA PRO A 31 25.62 12.20 -20.58
C PRO A 31 25.96 12.91 -21.89
N VAL A 32 26.71 14.00 -21.78
CA VAL A 32 27.12 14.81 -22.94
C VAL A 32 28.55 14.44 -23.31
N PRO A 33 28.76 13.65 -24.39
CA PRO A 33 30.10 13.25 -24.80
C PRO A 33 30.86 14.44 -25.41
N ARG A 34 32.20 14.35 -25.38
CA ARG A 34 33.08 15.34 -26.02
C ARG A 34 32.84 15.34 -27.53
N ARG A 35 33.03 16.50 -28.16
CA ARG A 35 32.94 16.60 -29.62
C ARG A 35 34.13 15.89 -30.26
N THR A 36 33.88 15.25 -31.39
CA THR A 36 34.93 14.76 -32.29
C THR A 36 35.63 15.91 -32.98
N THR A 37 36.76 15.63 -33.64
CA THR A 37 37.49 16.59 -34.49
C THR A 37 36.63 17.16 -35.62
N SER A 38 35.65 16.39 -36.11
CA SER A 38 34.65 16.82 -37.09
C SER A 38 33.45 17.58 -36.48
N GLY A 39 33.47 17.86 -35.18
CA GLY A 39 32.52 18.76 -34.51
C GLY A 39 31.22 18.12 -34.03
N TYR A 40 30.94 16.84 -34.32
CA TYR A 40 29.75 16.15 -33.82
C TYR A 40 30.01 15.46 -32.48
N ARG A 41 28.93 15.08 -31.77
CA ARG A 41 28.99 14.36 -30.50
C ARG A 41 28.62 12.89 -30.72
N PRO A 42 29.51 11.93 -30.41
CA PRO A 42 29.24 10.50 -30.58
C PRO A 42 28.55 9.94 -29.32
N TYR A 43 27.32 9.46 -29.47
CA TYR A 43 26.56 8.82 -28.39
C TYR A 43 26.65 7.29 -28.51
N GLU A 44 26.81 6.62 -27.38
CA GLU A 44 26.80 5.14 -27.34
C GLU A 44 25.37 4.60 -27.44
N ASP A 45 25.22 3.35 -27.92
CA ASP A 45 23.91 2.68 -28.02
C ASP A 45 23.27 2.44 -26.64
N LEU A 46 24.08 2.35 -25.57
CA LEU A 46 23.60 2.40 -24.18
C LEU A 46 22.83 3.69 -23.86
N GLY A 47 23.22 4.81 -24.48
CA GLY A 47 22.46 6.06 -24.43
C GLY A 47 21.08 5.92 -25.07
N ALA A 48 20.98 5.18 -26.18
CA ALA A 48 19.72 4.93 -26.86
C ALA A 48 18.78 4.11 -25.97
N ALA A 49 19.29 3.01 -25.39
CA ALA A 49 18.52 2.17 -24.47
C ALA A 49 18.01 2.95 -23.24
N ARG A 50 18.85 3.80 -22.64
CA ARG A 50 18.46 4.65 -21.50
C ARG A 50 17.38 5.67 -21.85
N VAL A 51 17.46 6.25 -23.04
CA VAL A 51 16.46 7.21 -23.53
C VAL A 51 15.15 6.50 -23.84
N SER A 52 15.17 5.38 -24.55
CA SER A 52 13.98 4.57 -24.87
C SER A 52 13.26 4.08 -23.61
N PHE A 53 14.02 3.60 -22.63
CA PHE A 53 13.47 3.15 -21.35
C PHE A 53 12.76 4.30 -20.62
N ARG A 54 13.39 5.48 -20.56
CA ARG A 54 12.79 6.67 -19.92
C ARG A 54 11.59 7.22 -20.68
N ALA A 55 11.64 7.22 -22.01
CA ALA A 55 10.51 7.67 -22.83
C ALA A 55 9.30 6.74 -22.64
N THR A 56 9.53 5.43 -22.59
CA THR A 56 8.50 4.41 -22.35
C THR A 56 7.93 4.49 -20.93
N SER A 57 8.77 4.75 -19.92
CA SER A 57 8.30 4.89 -18.54
C SER A 57 7.49 6.17 -18.32
N GLN A 58 7.92 7.29 -18.90
CA GLN A 58 7.16 8.55 -18.86
C GLN A 58 5.85 8.46 -19.65
N SER A 59 5.82 7.77 -20.79
CA SER A 59 4.58 7.60 -21.55
C SER A 59 3.58 6.64 -20.88
N ARG A 60 4.04 5.67 -20.07
CA ARG A 60 3.19 4.90 -19.15
C ARG A 60 2.59 5.78 -18.06
N ALA A 61 3.41 6.56 -17.35
CA ALA A 61 2.94 7.49 -16.32
C ALA A 61 1.95 8.54 -16.87
N LEU A 62 2.17 9.02 -18.11
CA LEU A 62 1.26 9.96 -18.78
C LEU A 62 -0.01 9.31 -19.34
N ARG A 63 -0.02 8.00 -19.64
CA ARG A 63 -1.26 7.27 -19.99
C ARG A 63 -2.13 7.05 -18.76
N GLU A 64 -1.52 6.73 -17.63
CA GLU A 64 -2.20 6.63 -16.34
C GLU A 64 -2.78 7.99 -15.91
N GLY A 65 -2.00 9.08 -16.03
CA GLY A 65 -2.50 10.43 -15.78
C GLY A 65 -3.55 10.94 -16.78
N ARG A 66 -3.55 10.46 -18.03
CA ARG A 66 -4.57 10.80 -19.04
C ARG A 66 -5.92 10.14 -18.79
N HIS A 67 -5.99 9.04 -18.04
CA HIS A 67 -7.26 8.50 -17.58
C HIS A 67 -7.92 9.43 -16.56
N SER A 68 -7.14 10.07 -15.69
CA SER A 68 -7.62 11.04 -14.69
C SER A 68 -8.09 12.35 -15.34
N ALA A 69 -7.48 12.77 -16.46
CA ALA A 69 -7.80 14.02 -17.14
C ALA A 69 -9.06 13.98 -18.04
N ARG A 70 -9.68 12.80 -18.25
CA ARG A 70 -10.92 12.66 -19.05
C ARG A 70 -12.20 13.05 -18.30
N LEU A 71 -12.11 13.38 -17.00
CA LEU A 71 -13.27 13.74 -16.17
C LEU A 71 -13.46 15.25 -15.92
N LEU A 72 -12.73 16.12 -16.63
CA LEU A 72 -12.94 17.56 -16.53
C LEU A 72 -13.75 18.08 -17.74
N PRO A 73 -14.82 18.87 -17.51
CA PRO A 73 -15.70 19.32 -18.57
C PRO A 73 -14.95 20.19 -19.58
N ARG A 74 -15.24 19.95 -20.86
CA ARG A 74 -14.72 20.72 -22.00
C ARG A 74 -15.38 22.10 -22.02
N GLY A 75 -14.72 23.08 -21.42
CA GLY A 75 -14.99 24.50 -21.64
C GLY A 75 -13.89 25.11 -22.49
N ASP A 76 -14.28 25.81 -23.55
CA ASP A 76 -13.38 26.52 -24.47
C ASP A 76 -12.46 27.49 -23.71
N ARG A 77 -11.15 27.22 -23.74
CA ARG A 77 -10.13 28.20 -23.37
C ARG A 77 -8.98 28.18 -24.38
N PRO A 78 -8.46 29.36 -24.79
CA PRO A 78 -7.46 29.47 -25.85
C PRO A 78 -6.11 28.83 -25.45
N GLY A 79 -5.46 28.22 -26.45
CA GLY A 79 -4.33 27.27 -26.30
C GLY A 79 -3.03 27.77 -25.64
N ARG A 80 -2.98 28.99 -25.10
CA ARG A 80 -1.83 29.52 -24.34
C ARG A 80 -1.92 29.18 -22.85
N GLU A 81 -3.10 29.24 -22.27
CA GLU A 81 -3.33 28.87 -20.86
C GLU A 81 -3.21 27.35 -20.66
N ARG A 82 -3.62 26.55 -21.65
CA ARG A 82 -3.48 25.09 -21.61
C ARG A 82 -2.02 24.65 -21.48
N ARG A 83 -1.10 25.30 -22.20
CA ARG A 83 0.36 25.04 -22.11
C ARG A 83 0.95 25.50 -20.78
N GLN A 84 0.45 26.59 -20.20
CA GLN A 84 0.88 27.04 -18.87
C GLN A 84 0.36 26.13 -17.77
N ALA A 85 -0.89 25.67 -17.84
CA ALA A 85 -1.48 24.74 -16.88
C ALA A 85 -0.80 23.36 -16.92
N GLU A 86 -0.52 22.82 -18.12
CA GLU A 86 0.26 21.60 -18.30
C GLU A 86 1.70 21.76 -17.79
N GLY A 87 2.33 22.92 -18.02
CA GLY A 87 3.66 23.25 -17.51
C GLY A 87 3.73 23.52 -16.01
N LYS A 88 2.60 23.82 -15.35
CA LYS A 88 2.48 24.00 -13.89
C LYS A 88 2.21 22.66 -13.21
N ALA A 89 1.32 21.84 -13.77
CA ALA A 89 1.03 20.47 -13.33
C ALA A 89 2.26 19.56 -13.43
N MET A 90 3.08 19.72 -14.48
CA MET A 90 4.34 18.99 -14.59
C MET A 90 5.36 19.45 -13.55
N ARG A 91 5.39 20.73 -13.19
CA ARG A 91 6.32 21.27 -12.16
C ARG A 91 5.97 20.81 -10.76
N THR A 92 4.69 20.73 -10.40
CA THR A 92 4.26 20.18 -9.11
C THR A 92 4.57 18.69 -9.01
N HIS A 93 4.47 17.93 -10.11
CA HIS A 93 4.77 16.51 -10.07
C HIS A 93 6.28 16.17 -9.94
N TYR A 94 7.16 17.07 -10.39
CA TYR A 94 8.62 16.91 -10.20
C TYR A 94 9.13 17.40 -8.83
N ALA A 95 8.33 18.17 -8.07
CA ALA A 95 8.69 18.60 -6.72
C ALA A 95 8.57 17.46 -5.68
N ASP A 96 7.72 16.46 -5.93
CA ASP A 96 7.51 15.30 -5.06
C ASP A 96 8.60 14.21 -5.15
N LEU A 97 9.53 14.34 -6.11
CA LEU A 97 10.61 13.37 -6.33
C LEU A 97 11.93 13.72 -5.61
N GLY A 98 11.91 14.66 -4.67
CA GLY A 98 13.01 14.84 -3.69
C GLY A 98 14.38 15.26 -4.26
N VAL A 99 14.43 16.02 -5.35
CA VAL A 99 15.70 16.60 -5.83
C VAL A 99 15.92 17.96 -5.18
N VAL A 100 16.88 18.02 -4.26
CA VAL A 100 17.35 19.23 -3.59
C VAL A 100 17.75 20.29 -4.62
N ASP A 101 17.03 21.41 -4.64
CA ASP A 101 17.35 22.59 -5.46
C ASP A 101 18.57 23.30 -4.84
N ARG A 102 19.79 22.89 -5.23
CA ARG A 102 20.98 23.71 -4.95
C ARG A 102 20.89 24.94 -5.86
N LYS A 103 20.45 26.07 -5.28
CA LYS A 103 20.47 27.40 -5.91
C LYS A 103 21.78 27.63 -6.67
N PRO A 104 21.73 28.15 -7.91
CA PRO A 104 22.94 28.52 -8.63
C PRO A 104 23.61 29.73 -7.97
N ARG A 105 24.93 29.63 -7.72
CA ARG A 105 25.79 30.77 -7.38
C ARG A 105 25.76 31.76 -8.54
N ARG A 106 25.39 33.02 -8.27
CA ARG A 106 25.59 34.11 -9.23
C ARG A 106 27.08 34.50 -9.25
N PRO A 107 27.63 34.91 -10.41
CA PRO A 107 29.00 35.40 -10.50
C PRO A 107 29.12 36.79 -9.86
N ALA A 108 30.36 37.13 -9.48
CA ALA A 108 30.76 38.38 -8.88
C ALA A 108 30.56 39.57 -9.85
N ASP A 109 30.09 40.69 -9.31
CA ASP A 109 30.23 42.01 -9.93
C ASP A 109 31.00 42.93 -8.98
N HIS A 110 32.00 43.59 -9.55
CA HIS A 110 32.83 44.62 -8.95
C HIS A 110 32.11 45.97 -8.92
N GLY A 111 32.27 46.75 -7.84
CA GLY A 111 31.93 48.19 -7.81
C GLY A 111 31.57 48.78 -6.44
N LEU A 112 32.61 49.14 -5.65
CA LEU A 112 32.89 50.40 -4.90
C LEU A 112 31.76 51.37 -4.42
N PRO A 113 32.02 52.28 -3.44
CA PRO A 113 31.34 52.33 -2.13
C PRO A 113 30.71 53.71 -1.76
N ALA A 114 29.94 53.76 -0.67
CA ALA A 114 29.70 54.96 0.15
C ALA A 114 29.10 54.50 1.51
N LEU A 115 29.85 54.50 2.62
CA LEU A 115 30.14 55.59 3.57
C LEU A 115 28.91 56.16 4.30
N LEU A 116 29.12 56.39 5.61
CA LEU A 116 28.28 56.90 6.71
C LEU A 116 27.70 55.75 7.56
N GLY A 117 28.27 55.37 8.72
CA GLY A 117 28.57 56.23 9.88
C GLY A 117 27.24 56.49 10.59
N VAL A 118 26.90 55.94 11.77
CA VAL A 118 27.56 56.09 13.08
C VAL A 118 26.97 55.00 14.04
N PRO A 119 27.69 54.57 15.09
CA PRO A 119 27.31 53.48 16.01
C PRO A 119 26.46 54.02 17.18
N VAL A 120 26.14 53.16 18.18
CA VAL A 120 26.33 53.41 19.64
C VAL A 120 25.29 52.68 20.51
N LEU A 121 25.82 51.82 21.41
CA LEU A 121 25.30 51.34 22.71
C LEU A 121 24.09 50.39 22.68
N ARG A 122 23.94 49.39 23.55
CA ARG A 122 24.61 49.09 24.82
C ARG A 122 24.37 47.62 25.17
N ARG A 123 25.40 46.95 25.69
CA ARG A 123 25.31 45.71 26.48
C ARG A 123 24.39 45.93 27.69
N ILE A 124 23.49 44.98 27.99
CA ILE A 124 23.15 44.59 29.38
C ILE A 124 23.03 43.07 29.45
N ARG A 125 23.59 42.52 30.53
CA ARG A 125 23.83 41.11 30.84
C ARG A 125 23.07 40.76 32.14
N MET A 126 22.48 39.56 32.18
CA MET A 126 22.17 38.70 33.34
C MET A 126 21.20 39.14 34.45
N LYS A 127 20.33 38.19 34.86
CA LYS A 127 20.17 37.55 36.20
C LYS A 127 18.86 36.72 36.18
N ARG A 128 18.87 35.37 36.13
CA ARG A 128 18.96 34.35 37.21
C ARG A 128 18.04 34.58 38.43
N THR A 129 17.32 33.49 38.76
CA THR A 129 16.62 33.07 40.00
C THR A 129 15.28 33.72 40.37
N LEU A 130 14.20 32.92 40.34
CA LEU A 130 13.53 32.49 41.59
C LEU A 130 12.71 31.21 41.34
N SER A 131 13.03 30.17 42.10
CA SER A 131 12.27 28.93 42.21
C SER A 131 11.66 28.86 43.62
N LEU A 132 10.53 28.14 43.70
CA LEU A 132 9.91 27.53 44.88
C LEU A 132 8.92 28.40 45.69
N LEU A 133 7.62 28.10 45.57
CA LEU A 133 6.81 27.35 46.56
C LEU A 133 5.31 27.63 46.38
N ILE A 134 4.60 26.78 45.63
CA ILE A 134 3.26 26.27 46.04
C ILE A 134 3.19 24.82 45.54
N ALA A 135 3.68 23.90 46.37
CA ALA A 135 3.26 22.50 46.34
C ALA A 135 2.23 22.34 47.45
N ALA A 136 0.97 22.05 47.09
CA ALA A 136 -0.06 21.36 47.88
C ALA A 136 -1.47 21.79 47.46
N VAL A 137 -1.87 21.49 46.22
CA VAL A 137 -3.24 20.99 45.94
C VAL A 137 -3.14 19.96 44.81
N ALA A 138 -2.34 18.92 45.04
CA ALA A 138 -2.62 17.63 44.42
C ALA A 138 -3.84 17.04 45.15
N SER A 139 -4.60 16.23 44.43
CA SER A 139 -5.76 15.45 44.87
C SER A 139 -7.02 16.22 45.27
N VAL A 140 -7.64 16.88 44.29
CA VAL A 140 -9.07 16.64 44.00
C VAL A 140 -9.24 16.61 42.48
N SER A 141 -8.74 15.55 41.85
CA SER A 141 -9.38 15.10 40.61
C SER A 141 -10.68 14.45 41.07
N ILE A 142 -11.78 15.20 41.07
CA ILE A 142 -13.08 14.56 40.94
C ILE A 142 -13.03 13.91 39.56
N ALA A 143 -12.66 12.63 39.55
CA ALA A 143 -12.97 11.74 38.45
C ALA A 143 -14.49 11.68 38.41
N TRP A 144 -15.10 12.61 37.68
CA TRP A 144 -16.43 12.40 37.16
C TRP A 144 -16.26 11.25 36.17
N SER A 145 -16.48 10.03 36.64
CA SER A 145 -16.60 8.87 35.77
C SER A 145 -17.83 9.12 34.92
N ALA A 146 -17.65 9.79 33.77
CA ALA A 146 -18.64 9.76 32.72
C ALA A 146 -18.78 8.29 32.33
N GLU A 147 -19.93 7.70 32.62
CA GLU A 147 -20.26 6.34 32.27
C GLU A 147 -20.28 6.25 30.74
N THR A 148 -19.17 5.84 30.12
CA THR A 148 -19.08 5.77 28.67
C THR A 148 -19.62 4.42 28.19
N GLU A 149 -20.63 4.45 27.33
CA GLU A 149 -21.13 3.27 26.65
C GLU A 149 -20.45 3.08 25.30
N LYS A 150 -20.43 1.82 24.82
CA LYS A 150 -19.81 1.46 23.56
C LYS A 150 -20.87 0.90 22.62
N THR A 151 -20.97 1.47 21.43
CA THR A 151 -21.84 0.98 20.37
C THR A 151 -21.05 0.68 19.10
N THR A 152 -21.58 -0.20 18.27
CA THR A 152 -21.01 -0.50 16.95
C THR A 152 -22.00 -0.07 15.90
N LEU A 153 -21.57 0.80 14.99
CA LEU A 153 -22.35 1.26 13.86
C LEU A 153 -21.92 0.46 12.63
N LYS A 154 -22.87 -0.08 11.88
CA LYS A 154 -22.65 -0.57 10.52
C LYS A 154 -22.74 0.62 9.58
N ILE A 155 -21.77 0.82 8.70
CA ILE A 155 -21.68 1.94 7.77
C ILE A 155 -21.49 1.38 6.36
N GLU A 156 -22.49 1.61 5.51
CA GLU A 156 -22.53 1.17 4.13
C GLU A 156 -22.06 2.28 3.18
N GLY A 157 -21.41 1.88 2.07
CA GLY A 157 -20.86 2.81 1.08
C GLY A 157 -19.41 3.25 1.32
N MET A 158 -18.74 2.75 2.37
CA MET A 158 -17.29 2.92 2.52
C MET A 158 -16.55 1.95 1.60
N THR A 159 -16.15 2.41 0.42
CA THR A 159 -15.53 1.54 -0.61
C THR A 159 -14.00 1.63 -0.66
N CYS A 160 -13.37 2.54 0.10
CA CYS A 160 -11.91 2.63 0.17
C CYS A 160 -11.42 3.35 1.44
N GLY A 161 -10.12 3.26 1.74
CA GLY A 161 -9.49 3.97 2.85
C GLY A 161 -9.60 5.51 2.77
N GLY A 162 -9.96 6.05 1.60
CA GLY A 162 -10.29 7.48 1.42
C GLY A 162 -11.63 7.89 2.06
N CYS A 163 -12.49 6.93 2.42
CA CYS A 163 -13.79 7.20 3.08
C CYS A 163 -13.66 7.37 4.61
N VAL A 164 -12.65 6.74 5.22
CA VAL A 164 -12.41 6.77 6.68
C VAL A 164 -12.21 8.20 7.23
N PRO A 165 -11.44 9.09 6.56
CA PRO A 165 -11.25 10.46 7.06
C PRO A 165 -12.56 11.25 7.17
N ALA A 166 -13.50 11.06 6.25
CA ALA A 166 -14.79 11.79 6.27
C ALA A 166 -15.65 11.39 7.48
N VAL A 167 -15.75 10.09 7.75
CA VAL A 167 -16.49 9.55 8.90
C VAL A 167 -15.81 9.94 10.22
N ASN A 168 -14.47 9.87 10.29
CA ASN A 168 -13.70 10.28 11.47
C ASN A 168 -13.93 11.76 11.82
N VAL A 169 -13.90 12.65 10.82
CA VAL A 169 -14.13 14.09 11.03
C VAL A 169 -15.54 14.34 11.58
N GLN A 170 -16.53 13.57 11.14
CA GLN A 170 -17.91 13.72 11.59
C GLN A 170 -18.12 13.18 13.01
N LEU A 171 -17.57 12.00 13.33
CA LEU A 171 -17.63 11.43 14.67
C LEU A 171 -16.92 12.32 15.70
N LYS A 172 -15.82 12.97 15.30
CA LYS A 172 -15.12 13.97 16.13
C LYS A 172 -15.96 15.21 16.45
N LYS A 173 -16.85 15.62 15.54
CA LYS A 173 -17.71 16.80 15.69
C LYS A 173 -19.03 16.48 16.40
N THR A 174 -19.35 15.20 16.57
CA THR A 174 -20.60 14.77 17.18
C THR A 174 -20.47 14.92 18.70
N ASP A 175 -21.31 15.79 19.28
CA ASP A 175 -21.30 16.02 20.72
C ASP A 175 -21.64 14.74 21.50
N GLY A 176 -20.95 14.53 22.61
CA GLY A 176 -21.04 13.32 23.42
C GLY A 176 -20.20 12.12 22.94
N VAL A 177 -19.50 12.19 21.78
CA VAL A 177 -18.56 11.13 21.37
C VAL A 177 -17.21 11.30 22.08
N VAL A 178 -16.76 10.25 22.78
CA VAL A 178 -15.52 10.28 23.59
C VAL A 178 -14.36 9.62 22.83
N ALA A 179 -14.61 8.48 22.16
CA ALA A 179 -13.61 7.78 21.35
C ALA A 179 -14.30 7.05 20.19
N TYR A 180 -13.57 6.83 19.10
CA TYR A 180 -14.08 6.08 17.95
C TYR A 180 -12.95 5.36 17.20
N ASP A 181 -13.27 4.20 16.64
CA ASP A 181 -12.43 3.43 15.73
C ASP A 181 -13.27 3.06 14.50
N VAL A 182 -12.92 3.64 13.34
CA VAL A 182 -13.64 3.44 12.09
C VAL A 182 -12.85 2.51 11.20
N SER A 183 -13.47 1.39 10.86
CA SER A 183 -12.89 0.35 10.01
C SER A 183 -13.70 0.26 8.72
N PHE A 184 -13.19 0.86 7.64
CA PHE A 184 -13.75 0.61 6.31
C PHE A 184 -13.65 -0.86 5.91
N GLU A 185 -12.63 -1.57 6.42
CA GLU A 185 -12.42 -3.00 6.20
C GLU A 185 -13.55 -3.86 6.75
N ARG A 186 -14.15 -3.44 7.87
CA ARG A 186 -15.32 -4.11 8.48
C ARG A 186 -16.65 -3.47 8.08
N GLY A 187 -16.62 -2.34 7.38
CA GLY A 187 -17.82 -1.52 7.18
C GLY A 187 -18.44 -1.07 8.51
N GLU A 188 -17.63 -0.85 9.54
CA GLU A 188 -18.11 -0.63 10.91
C GLU A 188 -17.34 0.51 11.60
N ALA A 189 -18.03 1.22 12.49
CA ALA A 189 -17.44 2.17 13.42
C ALA A 189 -17.78 1.79 14.85
N VAL A 190 -16.75 1.53 15.65
CA VAL A 190 -16.89 1.31 17.08
C VAL A 190 -16.79 2.65 17.77
N VAL A 191 -17.83 3.08 18.48
CA VAL A 191 -17.92 4.41 19.08
C VAL A 191 -18.19 4.29 20.57
N SER A 192 -17.34 4.93 21.38
CA SER A 192 -17.56 5.15 22.81
C SER A 192 -18.17 6.54 23.02
N TYR A 193 -19.30 6.62 23.71
CA TYR A 193 -20.05 7.86 23.89
C TYR A 193 -20.58 8.03 25.32
N ASP A 194 -20.89 9.27 25.68
CA ASP A 194 -21.57 9.63 26.93
C ASP A 194 -23.11 9.54 26.71
N PRO A 195 -23.81 8.57 27.34
CA PRO A 195 -25.25 8.37 27.17
C PRO A 195 -26.06 9.54 27.73
N SER A 196 -25.48 10.40 28.58
CA SER A 196 -26.13 11.62 29.07
C SER A 196 -26.18 12.73 28.02
N LYS A 197 -25.34 12.65 26.97
CA LYS A 197 -25.20 13.68 25.92
C LYS A 197 -25.68 13.23 24.55
N THR A 198 -25.54 11.95 24.22
CA THR A 198 -25.88 11.44 22.88
C THR A 198 -26.36 10.00 22.93
N THR A 199 -26.95 9.53 21.84
CA THR A 199 -27.46 8.14 21.72
C THR A 199 -26.90 7.48 20.45
N PRO A 200 -26.79 6.14 20.39
CA PRO A 200 -26.29 5.43 19.20
C PRO A 200 -27.02 5.81 17.90
N ALA A 201 -28.34 6.04 17.99
CA ALA A 201 -29.16 6.48 16.86
C ALA A 201 -28.78 7.89 16.38
N LYS A 202 -28.54 8.84 17.29
CA LYS A 202 -28.08 10.20 16.94
C LYS A 202 -26.68 10.19 16.33
N ILE A 203 -25.80 9.31 16.81
CA ILE A 203 -24.45 9.13 16.24
C ILE A 203 -24.55 8.55 14.82
N ALA A 204 -25.39 7.54 14.60
CA ALA A 204 -25.64 6.97 13.26
C ALA A 204 -26.24 8.01 12.29
N GLU A 205 -27.18 8.83 12.76
CA GLU A 205 -27.76 9.92 11.96
C GLU A 205 -26.71 10.97 11.59
N SER A 206 -25.81 11.32 12.52
CA SER A 206 -24.69 12.22 12.27
C SER A 206 -23.77 11.71 11.17
N VAL A 207 -23.43 10.42 11.20
CA VAL A 207 -22.66 9.78 10.13
C VAL A 207 -23.44 9.77 8.81
N THR A 208 -24.76 9.55 8.86
CA THR A 208 -25.62 9.55 7.66
C THR A 208 -25.63 10.88 6.92
N LYS A 209 -25.48 12.00 7.62
CA LYS A 209 -25.36 13.35 7.02
C LYS A 209 -24.11 13.54 6.15
N THR A 210 -23.13 12.64 6.23
CA THR A 210 -21.93 12.66 5.36
C THR A 210 -22.10 11.92 4.04
N GLY A 211 -23.27 11.32 3.79
CA GLY A 211 -23.58 10.58 2.57
C GLY A 211 -23.33 9.08 2.66
N TYR A 212 -22.98 8.54 3.82
CA TYR A 212 -22.82 7.11 4.09
C TYR A 212 -24.00 6.57 4.90
N MET A 213 -24.59 5.44 4.55
CA MET A 213 -25.72 4.91 5.34
C MET A 213 -25.22 4.25 6.62
N ALA A 214 -25.55 4.80 7.79
CA ALA A 214 -25.12 4.23 9.07
C ALA A 214 -26.31 3.73 9.91
N SER A 215 -26.19 2.53 10.49
CA SER A 215 -27.17 1.93 11.38
C SER A 215 -26.52 1.33 12.62
N VAL A 216 -27.24 1.32 13.75
CA VAL A 216 -26.73 0.72 14.99
C VAL A 216 -26.79 -0.80 14.88
N ARG A 217 -25.65 -1.48 15.12
CA ARG A 217 -25.58 -2.93 15.17
C ARG A 217 -25.99 -3.39 16.56
N THR A 218 -27.18 -3.97 16.68
CA THR A 218 -27.64 -4.57 17.93
C THR A 218 -26.73 -5.77 18.27
N GLN A 219 -25.92 -5.64 19.33
CA GLN A 219 -25.22 -6.81 19.90
C GLN A 219 -26.21 -7.56 20.80
N ALA A 220 -26.38 -8.86 20.57
CA ALA A 220 -27.04 -9.74 21.55
C ALA A 220 -26.11 -9.87 22.76
N ALA A 221 -26.42 -9.15 23.83
CA ALA A 221 -25.72 -9.26 25.11
C ALA A 221 -26.01 -10.63 25.74
N ALA A 222 -24.96 -11.28 26.25
CA ALA A 222 -25.03 -12.52 26.99
C ALA A 222 -25.94 -12.38 28.22
N ALA A 223 -26.91 -13.28 28.36
CA ALA A 223 -27.71 -13.45 29.57
C ALA A 223 -27.62 -14.91 30.05
N ASN A 224 -27.14 -15.08 31.29
CA ASN A 224 -27.34 -16.29 32.09
C ASN A 224 -28.84 -16.50 32.34
N GLY A 225 -29.29 -17.76 32.34
CA GLY A 225 -30.60 -18.13 32.90
C GLY A 225 -31.25 -19.34 32.23
N SER A 226 -31.20 -20.48 32.90
CA SER A 226 -31.93 -21.71 32.62
C SER A 226 -33.45 -21.49 32.45
N SER A 227 -34.08 -22.16 31.48
CA SER A 227 -35.20 -23.11 31.66
C SER A 227 -35.92 -23.44 30.35
N ASN A 228 -36.18 -24.75 30.17
CA ASN A 228 -36.99 -25.45 29.16
C ASN A 228 -38.14 -24.70 28.47
N VAL A 229 -38.39 -25.00 27.18
CA VAL A 229 -39.56 -25.80 26.70
C VAL A 229 -39.27 -26.44 25.32
N ALA A 230 -39.35 -27.77 25.31
CA ALA A 230 -39.81 -28.73 24.29
C ALA A 230 -39.60 -28.51 22.77
N ALA A 231 -38.72 -29.35 22.22
CA ALA A 231 -38.98 -30.33 21.15
C ALA A 231 -40.09 -30.07 20.11
N ALA A 232 -39.67 -29.99 18.84
CA ALA A 232 -40.30 -30.72 17.76
C ALA A 232 -39.23 -31.34 16.85
N LYS A 233 -39.36 -32.64 16.63
CA LYS A 233 -38.42 -33.59 16.04
C LYS A 233 -38.80 -33.83 14.58
N ALA A 234 -37.84 -33.72 13.65
CA ALA A 234 -37.85 -34.44 12.37
C ALA A 234 -36.40 -34.43 11.83
N LYS A 235 -35.60 -35.46 12.12
CA LYS A 235 -35.43 -36.76 11.44
C LYS A 235 -34.12 -36.70 10.65
N ALA A 236 -33.19 -37.57 11.04
CA ALA A 236 -31.89 -37.71 10.41
C ALA A 236 -32.03 -38.34 9.02
N ASP A 237 -31.27 -37.83 8.06
CA ASP A 237 -30.78 -38.60 6.92
C ASP A 237 -29.24 -38.45 6.85
N PRO A 238 -28.50 -39.53 6.54
CA PRO A 238 -27.06 -39.54 6.52
C PRO A 238 -26.53 -39.01 5.18
N ALA A 239 -25.43 -38.26 5.22
CA ALA A 239 -24.65 -37.83 4.06
C ALA A 239 -25.37 -36.91 3.06
N THR A 240 -25.75 -35.71 3.48
CA THR A 240 -26.00 -34.61 2.52
C THR A 240 -24.66 -33.97 2.14
N ASN A 241 -24.22 -34.27 0.91
CA ASN A 241 -23.39 -33.34 0.14
C ASN A 241 -24.07 -31.97 0.25
N ALA A 242 -23.45 -31.00 0.93
CA ALA A 242 -23.94 -29.64 0.82
C ALA A 242 -23.70 -29.25 -0.64
N GLU A 243 -24.77 -29.15 -1.42
CA GLU A 243 -24.66 -28.49 -2.71
C GLU A 243 -24.11 -27.09 -2.43
N PRO A 244 -23.01 -26.69 -3.10
CA PRO A 244 -22.52 -25.35 -2.95
C PRO A 244 -23.64 -24.38 -3.33
N PRO A 245 -23.69 -23.17 -2.75
CA PRO A 245 -24.63 -22.15 -3.22
C PRO A 245 -24.50 -22.09 -4.74
N GLU A 246 -25.62 -22.09 -5.48
CA GLU A 246 -25.67 -22.37 -6.93
C GLU A 246 -24.61 -21.62 -7.77
N ARG A 247 -24.09 -20.51 -7.24
CA ARG A 247 -23.13 -19.60 -7.86
C ARG A 247 -21.73 -19.65 -7.28
N VAL A 248 -21.36 -20.59 -6.42
CA VAL A 248 -20.00 -20.67 -5.86
C VAL A 248 -19.37 -22.01 -6.15
N THR A 249 -18.12 -22.02 -6.61
CA THR A 249 -17.31 -23.24 -6.71
C THR A 249 -15.98 -23.02 -6.03
N LEU A 250 -15.64 -23.94 -5.12
CA LEU A 250 -14.37 -23.91 -4.39
C LEU A 250 -13.37 -24.87 -5.04
N PHE A 251 -12.13 -24.42 -5.19
CA PHE A 251 -11.04 -25.15 -5.81
C PHE A 251 -9.87 -25.29 -4.86
N GLN A 252 -9.27 -26.47 -4.82
CA GLN A 252 -7.95 -26.66 -4.23
C GLN A 252 -6.90 -26.03 -5.17
N VAL A 253 -6.06 -25.16 -4.62
CA VAL A 253 -5.03 -24.44 -5.37
C VAL A 253 -3.68 -24.44 -4.66
N PRO A 254 -2.54 -24.51 -5.38
CA PRO A 254 -1.21 -24.49 -4.78
C PRO A 254 -0.61 -23.07 -4.74
N LEU A 255 -1.37 -22.10 -4.22
CA LEU A 255 -1.01 -20.68 -4.16
C LEU A 255 -0.45 -20.27 -2.81
N MET A 256 0.30 -21.16 -2.16
CA MET A 256 0.95 -20.94 -0.86
C MET A 256 2.25 -20.13 -1.03
N CYS A 257 2.58 -19.33 -0.02
CA CYS A 257 3.85 -18.64 0.11
C CYS A 257 4.95 -19.66 0.45
N PRO A 258 6.06 -19.72 -0.31
CA PRO A 258 7.16 -20.64 0.02
C PRO A 258 7.95 -20.19 1.26
N ALA A 259 7.89 -18.90 1.59
CA ALA A 259 8.66 -18.32 2.69
C ALA A 259 7.93 -18.40 4.04
N VAL A 260 6.60 -18.40 4.07
CA VAL A 260 5.81 -18.28 5.30
C VAL A 260 4.74 -19.36 5.37
N LYS A 261 4.88 -20.27 6.33
CA LYS A 261 3.97 -21.40 6.52
C LYS A 261 2.57 -20.93 6.85
N GLY A 262 1.59 -21.48 6.13
CA GLY A 262 0.18 -21.16 6.32
C GLY A 262 -0.24 -19.80 5.76
N LEU A 263 0.59 -19.15 4.93
CA LEU A 263 0.26 -17.90 4.25
C LEU A 263 0.14 -18.12 2.74
N GLY A 264 -0.83 -17.50 2.10
CA GLY A 264 -0.99 -17.49 0.64
C GLY A 264 0.00 -16.54 -0.04
N CYS A 265 0.43 -16.88 -1.26
CA CYS A 265 1.33 -16.05 -2.06
C CYS A 265 0.54 -15.04 -2.88
N GLY A 266 0.38 -13.82 -2.37
CA GLY A 266 -0.33 -12.76 -3.09
C GLY A 266 0.28 -12.45 -4.47
N GLY A 267 1.60 -12.53 -4.62
CA GLY A 267 2.30 -12.34 -5.88
C GLY A 267 1.95 -13.37 -6.96
N ARG A 268 1.75 -14.64 -6.57
CA ARG A 268 1.33 -15.71 -7.47
C ARG A 268 -0.17 -15.70 -7.72
N ALA A 269 -0.97 -15.37 -6.72
CA ALA A 269 -2.42 -15.38 -6.82
C ALA A 269 -2.99 -14.26 -7.69
N ARG A 270 -2.46 -13.03 -7.58
CA ARG A 270 -2.96 -11.84 -8.29
C ARG A 270 -3.18 -12.06 -9.80
N PRO A 271 -2.21 -12.60 -10.58
CA PRO A 271 -2.42 -12.85 -12.00
C PRO A 271 -3.57 -13.81 -12.30
N PHE A 272 -3.72 -14.88 -11.52
CA PHE A 272 -4.83 -15.84 -11.71
C PHE A 272 -6.17 -15.21 -11.43
N MET A 273 -6.28 -14.48 -10.32
CA MET A 273 -7.54 -13.83 -9.93
C MET A 273 -7.94 -12.75 -10.93
N ALA A 274 -6.98 -11.95 -11.40
CA ALA A 274 -7.22 -10.95 -12.43
C ALA A 274 -7.62 -11.56 -13.78
N GLU A 275 -7.14 -12.76 -14.13
CA GLU A 275 -7.54 -13.45 -15.36
C GLU A 275 -8.89 -14.16 -15.24
N LEU A 276 -9.20 -14.69 -14.05
CA LEU A 276 -10.51 -15.25 -13.73
C LEU A 276 -11.60 -14.20 -13.81
N GLU A 277 -11.42 -13.03 -13.18
CA GLU A 277 -12.41 -11.95 -13.19
C GLU A 277 -12.61 -11.30 -14.58
N LYS A 278 -11.77 -11.61 -15.58
CA LYS A 278 -12.01 -11.23 -16.97
C LYS A 278 -12.97 -12.19 -17.70
N GLN A 279 -13.13 -13.42 -17.21
CA GLN A 279 -14.04 -14.38 -17.84
C GLN A 279 -15.47 -13.87 -17.71
N ALA A 280 -16.25 -13.97 -18.79
CA ALA A 280 -17.59 -13.38 -18.85
C ALA A 280 -18.53 -13.96 -17.77
N GLU A 281 -18.35 -15.23 -17.44
CA GLU A 281 -19.14 -16.03 -16.50
C GLU A 281 -18.71 -15.87 -15.03
N VAL A 282 -17.51 -15.35 -14.76
CA VAL A 282 -17.00 -15.13 -13.39
C VAL A 282 -17.41 -13.75 -12.89
N GLY A 283 -18.02 -13.70 -11.71
CA GLY A 283 -18.34 -12.47 -10.99
C GLY A 283 -17.23 -12.05 -10.03
N GLU A 284 -16.72 -13.00 -9.23
CA GLU A 284 -15.70 -12.72 -8.23
C GLU A 284 -14.73 -13.89 -8.08
N ALA A 285 -13.48 -13.59 -7.76
CA ALA A 285 -12.49 -14.59 -7.33
C ALA A 285 -11.97 -14.23 -5.94
N TRP A 286 -11.92 -15.22 -5.05
CA TRP A 286 -11.44 -15.07 -3.68
C TRP A 286 -10.41 -16.13 -3.34
N LEU A 287 -9.40 -15.76 -2.56
CA LEU A 287 -8.39 -16.68 -2.04
C LEU A 287 -8.46 -16.69 -0.52
N ASN A 288 -8.42 -17.88 0.08
CA ASN A 288 -8.30 -18.00 1.53
C ASN A 288 -6.90 -17.60 2.02
N HIS A 289 -6.78 -17.29 3.30
CA HIS A 289 -5.51 -16.85 3.91
C HIS A 289 -4.33 -17.79 3.66
N PRO A 290 -4.46 -19.12 3.78
CA PRO A 290 -3.37 -20.05 3.48
C PRO A 290 -2.99 -20.18 2.00
N GLY A 291 -3.80 -19.66 1.07
CA GLY A 291 -3.60 -19.84 -0.36
C GLY A 291 -3.81 -21.27 -0.85
N THR A 292 -4.61 -22.05 -0.13
CA THR A 292 -4.93 -23.45 -0.43
C THR A 292 -6.29 -23.62 -1.10
N VAL A 293 -7.19 -22.66 -0.93
CA VAL A 293 -8.55 -22.69 -1.49
C VAL A 293 -8.83 -21.39 -2.23
N LEU A 294 -9.32 -21.53 -3.46
CA LEU A 294 -9.83 -20.45 -4.29
C LEU A 294 -11.34 -20.61 -4.42
N ALA A 295 -12.11 -19.58 -4.09
CA ALA A 295 -13.53 -19.52 -4.38
C ALA A 295 -13.76 -18.71 -5.66
N VAL A 296 -14.52 -19.29 -6.58
CA VAL A 296 -15.02 -18.59 -7.76
C VAL A 296 -16.52 -18.39 -7.58
N VAL A 297 -16.94 -17.14 -7.58
CA VAL A 297 -18.35 -16.75 -7.55
C VAL A 297 -18.76 -16.44 -8.99
N TRP A 298 -19.71 -17.20 -9.50
CA TRP A 298 -20.24 -17.11 -10.85
C TRP A 298 -21.37 -16.09 -10.94
N LYS A 299 -21.51 -15.44 -12.10
CA LYS A 299 -22.64 -14.52 -12.33
C LYS A 299 -23.96 -15.28 -12.41
N GLU A 300 -23.93 -16.41 -13.12
CA GLU A 300 -25.03 -17.35 -13.21
C GLU A 300 -24.56 -18.74 -12.75
N PRO A 301 -25.47 -19.60 -12.24
CA PRO A 301 -25.13 -20.95 -11.84
C PRO A 301 -24.37 -21.69 -12.95
N GLN A 302 -23.24 -22.30 -12.58
CA GLN A 302 -22.39 -23.04 -13.52
C GLN A 302 -22.41 -24.52 -13.18
N GLY A 303 -22.50 -25.35 -14.22
CA GLY A 303 -22.30 -26.78 -14.08
C GLY A 303 -20.87 -27.07 -13.59
N ARG A 304 -20.73 -28.02 -12.67
CA ARG A 304 -19.43 -28.36 -12.05
C ARG A 304 -18.33 -28.66 -13.06
N ALA A 305 -18.65 -29.36 -14.15
CA ALA A 305 -17.69 -29.70 -15.21
C ALA A 305 -17.23 -28.46 -16.00
N GLN A 306 -18.15 -27.52 -16.28
CA GLN A 306 -17.84 -26.27 -16.95
C GLN A 306 -16.97 -25.38 -16.05
N ALA A 307 -17.35 -25.22 -14.78
CA ALA A 307 -16.54 -24.55 -13.77
C ALA A 307 -15.11 -25.11 -13.68
N ALA A 308 -14.98 -26.45 -13.68
CA ALA A 308 -13.68 -27.12 -13.68
C ALA A 308 -12.87 -26.83 -14.95
N SER A 309 -13.50 -26.82 -16.12
CA SER A 309 -12.84 -26.54 -17.39
C SER A 309 -12.33 -25.09 -17.49
N THR A 310 -13.19 -24.11 -17.16
CA THR A 310 -12.84 -22.69 -17.20
C THR A 310 -11.69 -22.37 -16.26
N VAL A 311 -11.75 -22.83 -15.00
CA VAL A 311 -10.69 -22.55 -14.01
C VAL A 311 -9.45 -23.42 -14.29
N GLY A 312 -9.63 -24.69 -14.65
CA GLY A 312 -8.55 -25.62 -14.95
C GLY A 312 -7.66 -25.14 -16.09
N SER A 313 -8.24 -24.76 -17.23
CA SER A 313 -7.48 -24.28 -18.40
C SER A 313 -6.61 -23.05 -18.11
N LEU A 314 -7.09 -22.13 -17.26
CA LEU A 314 -6.34 -20.94 -16.84
C LEU A 314 -5.12 -21.29 -15.97
N PHE A 315 -5.25 -22.27 -15.08
CA PHE A 315 -4.16 -22.73 -14.22
C PHE A 315 -3.16 -23.60 -15.00
N GLU A 316 -3.64 -24.48 -15.88
CA GLU A 316 -2.82 -25.35 -16.73
C GLU A 316 -1.93 -24.54 -17.68
N ALA A 317 -2.45 -23.44 -18.23
CA ALA A 317 -1.66 -22.50 -19.04
C ALA A 317 -0.45 -21.89 -18.31
N LYS A 318 -0.41 -22.01 -16.97
CA LYS A 318 0.70 -21.59 -16.09
C LYS A 318 1.39 -22.77 -15.41
N GLY A 319 1.12 -24.00 -15.84
CA GLY A 319 1.74 -25.22 -15.31
C GLY A 319 1.24 -25.62 -13.92
N LEU A 320 0.02 -25.22 -13.52
CA LEU A 320 -0.59 -25.62 -12.26
C LEU A 320 -1.87 -26.43 -12.52
N SER A 321 -2.12 -27.43 -11.67
CA SER A 321 -3.40 -28.15 -11.65
C SER A 321 -4.25 -27.69 -10.48
N VAL A 322 -5.56 -27.66 -10.70
CA VAL A 322 -6.56 -27.27 -9.69
C VAL A 322 -7.74 -28.22 -9.76
N THR A 323 -8.31 -28.55 -8.60
CA THR A 323 -9.41 -29.51 -8.51
C THR A 323 -10.57 -28.91 -7.73
N PRO A 324 -11.82 -29.01 -8.22
CA PRO A 324 -12.99 -28.58 -7.46
C PRO A 324 -13.16 -29.43 -6.19
N LEU A 325 -13.36 -28.79 -5.03
CA LEU A 325 -13.54 -29.46 -3.74
C LEU A 325 -14.83 -30.30 -3.70
N GLN A 326 -14.79 -31.43 -2.98
CA GLN A 326 -15.88 -32.39 -2.87
C GLN A 326 -16.11 -32.84 -1.43
N GLY A 327 -17.32 -33.31 -1.15
CA GLY A 327 -17.68 -33.97 0.10
C GLY A 327 -17.39 -33.12 1.35
N PRO A 328 -16.84 -33.71 2.43
CA PRO A 328 -16.63 -33.00 3.69
C PRO A 328 -15.73 -31.76 3.59
N ALA A 329 -14.71 -31.81 2.72
CA ALA A 329 -13.78 -30.70 2.52
C ALA A 329 -14.49 -29.47 1.89
N LEU A 330 -15.45 -29.70 1.01
CA LEU A 330 -16.28 -28.64 0.44
C LEU A 330 -17.16 -28.00 1.53
N ASN A 331 -17.84 -28.82 2.34
CA ASN A 331 -18.75 -28.32 3.38
C ASN A 331 -18.02 -27.40 4.38
N GLY A 332 -16.84 -27.79 4.86
CA GLY A 332 -16.04 -26.96 5.76
C GLY A 332 -15.56 -25.66 5.12
N ALA A 333 -15.08 -25.74 3.87
CA ALA A 333 -14.61 -24.57 3.14
C ALA A 333 -15.75 -23.58 2.77
N LEU A 334 -16.97 -24.07 2.55
CA LEU A 334 -18.14 -23.21 2.32
C LEU A 334 -18.56 -22.47 3.59
N GLN A 335 -18.52 -23.12 4.75
CA GLN A 335 -18.80 -22.48 6.04
C GLN A 335 -17.78 -21.38 6.34
N ASP A 336 -16.49 -21.67 6.12
CA ASP A 336 -15.41 -20.69 6.26
C ASP A 336 -15.56 -19.53 5.27
N PHE A 337 -15.88 -19.83 4.01
CA PHE A 337 -16.14 -18.81 2.99
C PHE A 337 -17.34 -17.93 3.30
N ALA A 338 -18.42 -18.48 3.86
CA ALA A 338 -19.60 -17.72 4.25
C ALA A 338 -19.28 -16.64 5.30
N ALA A 339 -18.32 -16.91 6.20
CA ALA A 339 -17.88 -15.95 7.21
C ALA A 339 -17.01 -14.81 6.62
N ARG A 340 -16.29 -15.07 5.51
CA ARG A 340 -15.38 -14.12 4.82
C ARG A 340 -14.32 -13.45 5.70
N THR A 341 -13.98 -14.00 6.86
CA THR A 341 -13.05 -13.38 7.82
C THR A 341 -11.60 -13.38 7.34
N HIS A 342 -11.19 -14.43 6.63
CA HIS A 342 -9.82 -14.66 6.17
C HIS A 342 -9.75 -14.95 4.67
N TRP A 343 -10.55 -14.21 3.90
CA TRP A 343 -10.64 -14.32 2.44
C TRP A 343 -10.28 -12.99 1.77
N TYR A 344 -9.53 -13.08 0.68
CA TYR A 344 -8.95 -11.93 0.00
C TYR A 344 -9.41 -11.92 -1.46
N ARG A 345 -9.76 -10.74 -1.97
CA ARG A 345 -10.17 -10.52 -3.36
C ARG A 345 -9.46 -9.30 -3.94
N GLY A 346 -9.23 -9.31 -5.26
CA GLY A 346 -8.76 -8.13 -5.99
C GLY A 346 -7.52 -7.52 -5.35
N GLN A 347 -7.63 -6.26 -4.90
CA GLN A 347 -6.52 -5.57 -4.24
C GLN A 347 -6.23 -6.06 -2.82
N ASP A 348 -7.18 -6.69 -2.12
CA ASP A 348 -6.96 -7.18 -0.75
C ASP A 348 -5.93 -8.33 -0.71
N VAL A 349 -5.72 -9.01 -1.82
CA VAL A 349 -4.66 -10.02 -1.99
C VAL A 349 -3.27 -9.41 -1.77
N ASN A 350 -3.13 -8.08 -1.89
CA ASN A 350 -1.90 -7.36 -1.53
C ASN A 350 -1.55 -7.51 -0.06
N ARG A 351 -2.53 -7.69 0.83
CA ARG A 351 -2.30 -7.91 2.27
C ARG A 351 -1.51 -9.19 2.53
N LEU A 352 -1.69 -10.23 1.70
CA LEU A 352 -0.88 -11.45 1.78
C LEU A 352 0.59 -11.16 1.44
N SER A 353 0.85 -10.31 0.45
CA SER A 353 2.20 -9.86 0.11
C SER A 353 2.81 -8.94 1.19
N GLU A 354 1.99 -8.13 1.86
CA GLU A 354 2.43 -7.30 2.98
C GLU A 354 2.81 -8.15 4.20
N GLN A 355 2.03 -9.19 4.52
CA GLN A 355 2.36 -10.16 5.56
C GLN A 355 3.65 -10.94 5.23
N GLU A 356 3.83 -11.33 3.96
CA GLU A 356 5.07 -11.95 3.48
C GLU A 356 6.28 -11.01 3.62
N ALA A 357 6.12 -9.73 3.29
CA ALA A 357 7.16 -8.71 3.47
C ALA A 357 7.51 -8.48 4.95
N ALA A 358 6.51 -8.45 5.84
CA ALA A 358 6.70 -8.31 7.28
C ALA A 358 7.50 -9.49 7.86
N ALA A 359 7.18 -10.73 7.45
CA ALA A 359 7.93 -11.90 7.88
C ALA A 359 9.40 -11.83 7.43
N PHE A 360 9.66 -11.41 6.19
CA PHE A 360 11.03 -11.23 5.71
C PHE A 360 11.77 -10.13 6.49
N ARG A 361 11.12 -8.99 6.72
CA ARG A 361 11.67 -7.89 7.53
C ARG A 361 12.10 -8.40 8.90
N ASP A 362 11.25 -9.16 9.59
CA ASP A 362 11.51 -9.64 10.94
C ASP A 362 12.65 -10.66 10.98
N ARG A 363 12.72 -11.56 10.00
CA ARG A 363 13.85 -12.50 9.87
C ARG A 363 15.17 -11.80 9.61
N MET A 364 15.19 -10.85 8.67
CA MET A 364 16.37 -10.07 8.36
C MET A 364 16.84 -9.26 9.57
N ALA A 365 15.93 -8.60 10.27
CA ALA A 365 16.26 -7.84 11.48
C ALA A 365 16.89 -8.75 12.54
N LYS A 366 16.31 -9.93 12.80
CA LYS A 366 16.87 -10.92 13.74
C LYS A 366 18.27 -11.39 13.33
N ARG A 367 18.51 -11.68 12.04
CA ARG A 367 19.84 -12.09 11.54
C ARG A 367 20.89 -11.02 11.77
N VAL A 368 20.54 -9.78 11.47
CA VAL A 368 21.44 -8.64 11.61
C VAL A 368 21.73 -8.37 13.09
N GLU A 369 20.69 -8.32 13.93
CA GLU A 369 20.85 -8.06 15.37
C GLU A 369 21.61 -9.17 16.11
N ALA A 370 21.56 -10.42 15.61
CA ALA A 370 22.36 -11.52 16.15
C ALA A 370 23.87 -11.38 15.88
N ARG A 371 24.26 -10.58 14.88
CA ARG A 371 25.65 -10.47 14.39
C ARG A 371 26.24 -9.08 14.55
N THR A 372 25.41 -8.07 14.79
CA THR A 372 25.84 -6.70 14.99
C THR A 372 24.93 -5.91 15.93
N LYS A 373 25.49 -4.94 16.63
CA LYS A 373 24.74 -3.99 17.46
C LYS A 373 24.39 -2.76 16.64
N LEU A 374 23.10 -2.53 16.45
CA LEU A 374 22.57 -1.29 15.89
C LEU A 374 21.97 -0.43 17.00
N SER A 375 21.96 0.89 16.81
CA SER A 375 21.16 1.77 17.66
C SER A 375 19.68 1.47 17.45
N THR A 376 18.84 1.66 18.47
CA THR A 376 17.38 1.45 18.37
C THR A 376 16.76 2.25 17.21
N ALA A 377 17.25 3.49 17.00
CA ALA A 377 16.80 4.34 15.91
C ALA A 377 17.22 3.79 14.53
N SER A 378 18.48 3.39 14.37
CA SER A 378 18.99 2.78 13.12
C SER A 378 18.24 1.48 12.80
N ALA A 379 18.01 0.64 13.81
CA ALA A 379 17.33 -0.63 13.65
C ALA A 379 15.84 -0.46 13.27
N ALA A 380 15.17 0.55 13.82
CA ALA A 380 13.79 0.89 13.44
C ALA A 380 13.71 1.45 12.01
N ALA A 381 14.62 2.37 11.65
CA ALA A 381 14.65 2.96 10.31
C ALA A 381 14.97 1.93 9.22
N LEU A 382 15.92 1.04 9.48
CA LEU A 382 16.24 -0.08 8.58
C LEU A 382 15.04 -0.99 8.36
N ARG A 383 14.34 -1.38 9.44
CA ARG A 383 13.13 -2.21 9.35
C ARG A 383 12.07 -1.57 8.46
N ALA A 384 11.82 -0.27 8.62
CA ALA A 384 10.82 0.45 7.83
C ALA A 384 11.20 0.54 6.33
N ASP A 385 12.46 0.86 6.02
CA ASP A 385 12.93 0.91 4.63
C ASP A 385 12.92 -0.49 3.98
N LEU A 386 13.28 -1.53 4.72
CA LEU A 386 13.27 -2.93 4.26
C LEU A 386 11.85 -3.40 3.95
N GLU A 387 10.90 -3.15 4.85
CA GLU A 387 9.49 -3.49 4.66
C GLU A 387 8.94 -2.84 3.39
N LYS A 388 9.15 -1.52 3.25
CA LYS A 388 8.73 -0.77 2.08
C LYS A 388 9.32 -1.35 0.79
N PHE A 389 10.61 -1.68 0.78
CA PHE A 389 11.24 -2.31 -0.38
C PHE A 389 10.59 -3.65 -0.73
N CYS A 390 10.40 -4.52 0.27
CA CYS A 390 9.83 -5.85 0.07
C CYS A 390 8.38 -5.82 -0.40
N VAL A 391 7.57 -4.93 0.17
CA VAL A 391 6.19 -4.70 -0.30
C VAL A 391 6.19 -4.28 -1.76
N GLU A 392 6.94 -3.26 -2.14
CA GLU A 392 6.99 -2.80 -3.54
C GLU A 392 7.50 -3.89 -4.49
N MET A 393 8.51 -4.67 -4.08
CA MET A 393 9.04 -5.79 -4.85
C MET A 393 7.98 -6.89 -5.06
N LEU A 394 7.29 -7.33 -4.00
CA LEU A 394 6.28 -8.39 -4.06
C LEU A 394 5.03 -7.95 -4.83
N LEU A 395 4.66 -6.69 -4.73
CA LEU A 395 3.57 -6.08 -5.50
C LEU A 395 3.96 -5.84 -6.98
N GLY A 396 5.22 -6.09 -7.37
CA GLY A 396 5.69 -5.93 -8.74
C GLY A 396 5.88 -4.47 -9.17
N ARG A 397 5.91 -3.54 -8.22
CA ARG A 397 6.07 -2.10 -8.42
C ARG A 397 7.52 -1.63 -8.19
N GLY A 398 8.31 -2.42 -7.47
CA GLY A 398 9.68 -2.12 -7.07
C GLY A 398 10.76 -2.88 -7.86
N SER A 399 12.01 -2.54 -7.57
CA SER A 399 13.18 -3.27 -8.07
C SER A 399 13.30 -4.64 -7.41
N ARG A 400 13.78 -5.64 -8.16
CA ARG A 400 14.21 -6.95 -7.62
C ARG A 400 15.72 -7.00 -7.38
N ASP A 401 16.42 -5.90 -7.64
CA ASP A 401 17.86 -5.80 -7.48
C ASP A 401 18.20 -5.67 -5.99
N THR A 402 18.79 -6.72 -5.43
CA THR A 402 19.21 -6.78 -4.02
C THR A 402 20.30 -5.75 -3.69
N ARG A 403 21.02 -5.21 -4.68
CA ARG A 403 21.98 -4.11 -4.45
C ARG A 403 21.31 -2.86 -3.88
N VAL A 404 20.03 -2.66 -4.18
CA VAL A 404 19.24 -1.55 -3.60
C VAL A 404 19.10 -1.70 -2.08
N LEU A 405 19.04 -2.94 -1.57
CA LEU A 405 18.99 -3.19 -0.12
C LEU A 405 20.30 -2.81 0.57
N LEU A 406 21.44 -3.05 -0.08
CA LEU A 406 22.75 -2.61 0.42
C LEU A 406 22.84 -1.08 0.47
N GLU A 407 22.39 -0.39 -0.58
CA GLU A 407 22.35 1.08 -0.62
C GLU A 407 21.41 1.66 0.46
N LEU A 408 20.28 1.00 0.73
CA LEU A 408 19.36 1.40 1.80
C LEU A 408 19.99 1.21 3.18
N ALA A 409 20.62 0.06 3.42
CA ALA A 409 21.27 -0.24 4.69
C ALA A 409 22.45 0.70 4.99
N ALA A 410 23.16 1.16 3.95
CA ALA A 410 24.32 2.04 4.09
C ALA A 410 24.01 3.42 4.69
N LYS A 411 22.72 3.79 4.77
CA LYS A 411 22.27 5.00 5.48
C LYS A 411 22.35 4.88 7.01
N TYR A 412 22.31 3.65 7.53
CA TYR A 412 22.12 3.36 8.95
C TYR A 412 23.27 2.57 9.57
N MET A 413 24.21 2.08 8.76
CA MET A 413 25.25 1.13 9.11
C MET A 413 26.64 1.64 8.68
N ASP A 414 27.64 1.33 9.48
CA ASP A 414 29.04 1.48 9.08
C ASP A 414 29.50 0.33 8.14
N ALA A 415 30.73 0.45 7.62
CA ALA A 415 31.27 -0.52 6.66
C ALA A 415 31.42 -1.95 7.21
N ALA A 416 31.65 -2.13 8.51
CA ALA A 416 31.74 -3.46 9.11
C ALA A 416 30.34 -4.06 9.28
N GLN A 417 29.38 -3.25 9.71
CA GLN A 417 27.97 -3.63 9.83
C GLN A 417 27.34 -3.97 8.48
N LEU A 418 27.72 -3.26 7.41
CA LEU A 418 27.24 -3.55 6.06
C LEU A 418 27.68 -4.91 5.53
N LYS A 419 28.91 -5.36 5.84
CA LYS A 419 29.36 -6.71 5.48
C LYS A 419 28.53 -7.79 6.16
N VAL A 420 28.15 -7.56 7.42
CA VAL A 420 27.25 -8.46 8.16
C VAL A 420 25.87 -8.49 7.50
N TYR A 421 25.35 -7.33 7.09
CA TYR A 421 24.07 -7.21 6.41
C TYR A 421 24.08 -7.90 5.03
N GLU A 422 25.17 -7.75 4.27
CA GLU A 422 25.36 -8.43 2.98
C GLU A 422 25.35 -9.95 3.14
N ALA A 423 26.08 -10.51 4.12
CA ALA A 423 26.03 -11.94 4.42
C ALA A 423 24.62 -12.39 4.85
N ALA A 424 23.89 -11.56 5.61
CA ALA A 424 22.50 -11.87 5.98
C ALA A 424 21.54 -11.84 4.77
N LEU A 425 21.81 -11.03 3.75
CA LEU A 425 21.03 -11.01 2.50
C LEU A 425 21.26 -12.26 1.65
N GLU A 426 22.47 -12.85 1.68
CA GLU A 426 22.76 -14.10 0.97
C GLU A 426 21.91 -15.28 1.50
N GLU A 427 21.56 -15.28 2.78
CA GLU A 427 20.61 -16.23 3.37
C GLU A 427 19.15 -15.96 2.95
N GLY A 428 18.87 -14.77 2.41
CA GLY A 428 17.62 -14.42 1.76
C GLY A 428 16.35 -14.73 2.58
N PHE A 429 15.37 -15.36 1.94
CA PHE A 429 14.06 -15.67 2.53
C PHE A 429 14.04 -16.94 3.38
N GLN A 430 15.20 -17.59 3.61
CA GLN A 430 15.25 -18.85 4.35
C GLN A 430 14.63 -18.70 5.74
N ALA A 431 13.94 -19.74 6.20
CA ALA A 431 13.41 -19.81 7.55
C ALA A 431 14.55 -19.72 8.58
N LEU A 432 14.29 -19.13 9.75
CA LEU A 432 15.26 -19.14 10.84
C LEU A 432 15.38 -20.55 11.45
N PRO A 433 16.49 -20.88 12.15
CA PRO A 433 16.58 -22.14 12.90
C PRO A 433 15.38 -22.31 13.84
N GLY A 434 14.63 -23.41 13.68
CA GLY A 434 13.41 -23.71 14.44
C GLY A 434 12.10 -23.28 13.78
N GLU A 435 12.13 -22.51 12.69
CA GLU A 435 10.95 -22.26 11.86
C GLU A 435 10.78 -23.37 10.80
N SER A 436 9.56 -23.88 10.62
CA SER A 436 9.26 -24.82 9.53
C SER A 436 9.06 -24.05 8.21
N PRO A 437 9.81 -24.35 7.13
CA PRO A 437 9.45 -23.86 5.80
C PRO A 437 8.09 -24.44 5.37
N SER A 438 7.49 -23.81 4.35
CA SER A 438 6.14 -24.17 3.84
C SER A 438 6.16 -25.36 2.92
#